data_AF-A0AAE3XVD4-F1
#
_entry.id   AF-A0AAE3XVD4-F1
#
_cell.length_a   1.000
_cell.length_b   1.000
_cell.length_c   1.000
_cell.angle_alpha   90.00
_cell.angle_beta   90.00
_cell.angle_gamma   90.00
#
_symmetry.space_group_name_H-M   'P 1'
#
loop_
_entity.id
_entity.type
_entity.pdbx_description
1 polymer ?
#
loop_
_entity_poly.entity_id
_entity_poly.type
_entity_poly.pdbx_seq_one_letter_code
_entity_poly.pdbx_strand_id
1 'polypeptide(L)'
;MTARMSVPTPPTLYIEGPAFWTPTLPGWDAARAAFRGEGGLADPPAKRPSPQVLAPAERRRAPDTVALALEVAAASMAGAGRNAADVPCVFVSAHGDLSINDYMCSTLATDPTVLSPTRFHNSVHNAAVGYWTIGTGCMAASNSVSAYENSFAAGLLEAAVQCAADQSPVLLVGYDTPTVGPLTSVTDSQGLLAVALVIAPERTERTVAALDWSVQDNGGSTVPAPLSDAAKTLAHINPMAHALGLFEALARLEDDPPPIGLPLSSTLSLRLQLRQVRD
;
A
#
# COMPACT_ATOMS: atom_id res chain seq x y z
N MET A 1 -25.80 13.74 33.15
CA MET A 1 -26.30 13.83 31.77
C MET A 1 -25.15 14.34 30.91
N THR A 2 -24.23 13.45 30.56
CA THR A 2 -23.08 13.76 29.71
C THR A 2 -23.60 13.93 28.29
N ALA A 3 -23.60 15.16 27.79
CA ALA A 3 -23.83 15.42 26.38
C ALA A 3 -22.80 14.59 25.59
N ARG A 4 -23.25 13.61 24.81
CA ARG A 4 -22.39 12.95 23.82
C ARG A 4 -21.92 14.05 22.89
N MET A 5 -20.67 14.48 23.03
CA MET A 5 -20.02 15.32 22.03
C MET A 5 -20.16 14.60 20.69
N SER A 6 -20.77 15.22 19.68
CA SER A 6 -20.82 14.62 18.36
C SER A 6 -19.39 14.49 17.88
N VAL A 7 -18.94 13.26 17.62
CA VAL A 7 -17.64 13.03 17.00
C VAL A 7 -17.65 13.79 15.67
N PRO A 8 -16.70 14.70 15.42
CA PRO A 8 -16.65 15.43 14.15
C PRO A 8 -16.58 14.44 13.00
N THR A 9 -17.46 14.58 12.01
CA THR A 9 -17.34 13.83 10.77
C THR A 9 -16.11 14.33 10.04
N PRO A 10 -15.14 13.46 9.69
CA PRO A 10 -13.97 13.89 8.93
C PRO A 10 -14.39 14.35 7.52
N PRO A 11 -13.58 15.21 6.87
CA PRO A 11 -13.90 15.69 5.54
C PRO A 11 -13.85 14.54 4.52
N THR A 12 -14.68 14.65 3.48
CA THR A 12 -14.54 13.83 2.27
C THR A 12 -13.17 14.10 1.64
N LEU A 13 -12.47 13.03 1.30
CA LEU A 13 -11.21 13.07 0.56
C LEU A 13 -11.41 12.51 -0.85
N TYR A 14 -10.37 12.56 -1.67
CA TYR A 14 -10.41 12.16 -3.07
C TYR A 14 -9.26 11.21 -3.38
N ILE A 15 -9.51 10.19 -4.18
CA ILE A 15 -8.50 9.22 -4.60
C ILE A 15 -8.04 9.55 -6.01
N GLU A 16 -6.74 9.53 -6.23
CA GLU A 16 -6.07 9.72 -7.51
C GLU A 16 -5.01 8.65 -7.73
N GLY A 17 -4.67 8.40 -9.00
CA GLY A 17 -3.54 7.54 -9.39
C GLY A 17 -3.49 6.17 -8.70
N PRO A 18 -4.56 5.35 -8.69
CA PRO A 18 -4.44 3.97 -8.22
C PRO A 18 -3.37 3.21 -9.02
N ALA A 19 -2.47 2.55 -8.31
CA ALA A 19 -1.42 1.70 -8.85
C ALA A 19 -1.43 0.34 -8.15
N PHE A 20 -1.19 -0.72 -8.90
CA PHE A 20 -1.24 -2.10 -8.41
C PHE A 20 -0.16 -2.92 -9.10
N TRP A 21 0.49 -3.81 -8.36
CA TRP A 21 1.47 -4.71 -8.92
C TRP A 21 1.54 -6.04 -8.17
N THR A 22 1.46 -7.12 -8.94
CA THR A 22 1.86 -8.49 -8.57
C THR A 22 2.38 -9.17 -9.84
N PRO A 23 3.16 -10.27 -9.77
CA PRO A 23 3.67 -10.92 -10.98
C PRO A 23 2.57 -11.29 -11.99
N THR A 24 1.37 -11.64 -11.52
CA THR A 24 0.23 -12.02 -12.38
C THR A 24 -0.63 -10.82 -12.81
N LEU A 25 -0.52 -9.65 -12.19
CA LEU A 25 -1.22 -8.41 -12.56
C LEU A 25 -0.21 -7.23 -12.51
N PRO A 26 0.69 -7.11 -13.51
CA PRO A 26 1.76 -6.12 -13.51
C PRO A 26 1.23 -4.76 -13.99
N GLY A 27 0.66 -3.98 -13.07
CA GLY A 27 0.15 -2.63 -13.35
C GLY A 27 -1.34 -2.50 -13.13
N TRP A 28 -1.79 -1.26 -12.91
CA TRP A 28 -3.19 -0.98 -12.59
C TRP A 28 -4.15 -1.31 -13.72
N ASP A 29 -3.79 -1.08 -14.98
CA ASP A 29 -4.68 -1.38 -16.11
C ASP A 29 -4.97 -2.89 -16.20
N ALA A 30 -3.95 -3.73 -16.02
CA ALA A 30 -4.09 -5.18 -15.99
C ALA A 30 -4.94 -5.63 -14.79
N ALA A 31 -4.64 -5.10 -13.60
CA ALA A 31 -5.39 -5.41 -12.39
C ALA A 31 -6.86 -4.99 -12.48
N ARG A 32 -7.12 -3.77 -12.97
CA ARG A 32 -8.46 -3.20 -13.16
C ARG A 32 -9.29 -4.04 -14.12
N ALA A 33 -8.74 -4.43 -15.28
CA ALA A 33 -9.43 -5.30 -16.22
C ALA A 33 -9.75 -6.67 -15.60
N ALA A 34 -8.79 -7.28 -14.90
CA ALA A 34 -8.99 -8.57 -14.25
C ALA A 34 -10.03 -8.52 -13.11
N PHE A 35 -10.04 -7.47 -12.29
CA PHE A 35 -11.03 -7.28 -11.21
C PHE A 35 -12.46 -7.03 -11.71
N ARG A 36 -12.58 -6.58 -12.97
CA ARG A 36 -13.86 -6.43 -13.69
C ARG A 36 -14.28 -7.70 -14.43
N GLY A 37 -13.44 -8.74 -14.45
CA GLY A 37 -13.66 -9.95 -15.24
C GLY A 37 -13.46 -9.75 -16.76
N GLU A 38 -12.86 -8.63 -17.14
CA GLU A 38 -12.62 -8.21 -18.53
C GLU A 38 -11.19 -8.56 -19.00
N GLY A 39 -10.33 -9.01 -18.07
CA GLY A 39 -8.94 -9.40 -18.31
C GLY A 39 -8.55 -10.69 -17.60
N GLY A 40 -7.39 -11.24 -17.96
CA GLY A 40 -6.82 -12.45 -17.37
C GLY A 40 -5.55 -12.18 -16.54
N LEU A 41 -5.07 -13.23 -15.86
CA LEU A 41 -3.76 -13.21 -15.21
C LEU A 41 -2.65 -13.33 -16.25
N ALA A 42 -1.53 -12.64 -16.04
CA ALA A 42 -0.36 -12.72 -16.90
C ALA A 42 0.28 -14.12 -16.84
N ASP A 43 0.48 -14.73 -18.00
CA ASP A 43 1.18 -16.02 -18.18
C ASP A 43 2.15 -15.91 -19.39
N PRO A 44 3.47 -16.03 -19.18
CA PRO A 44 4.14 -16.24 -17.90
C PRO A 44 4.03 -15.02 -16.96
N PRO A 45 4.13 -15.22 -15.63
CA PRO A 45 4.16 -14.13 -14.67
C PRO A 45 5.28 -13.13 -14.97
N ALA A 46 5.01 -11.85 -14.73
CA ALA A 46 5.97 -10.79 -14.88
C ALA A 46 7.19 -10.99 -13.97
N LYS A 47 8.35 -10.60 -14.48
CA LYS A 47 9.57 -10.52 -13.67
C LYS A 47 9.46 -9.38 -12.67
N ARG A 48 10.28 -9.46 -11.62
CA ARG A 48 10.47 -8.40 -10.63
C ARG A 48 10.60 -7.01 -11.30
N PRO A 49 9.96 -5.95 -10.76
CA PRO A 49 10.04 -4.62 -11.32
C PRO A 49 11.44 -4.01 -11.21
N SER A 50 11.70 -3.01 -12.04
CA SER A 50 12.99 -2.32 -12.16
C SER A 50 12.72 -0.81 -12.20
N PRO A 51 12.43 -0.20 -11.04
CA PRO A 51 11.88 1.15 -10.98
C PRO A 51 12.91 2.18 -11.46
N GLN A 52 12.48 3.03 -12.39
CA GLN A 52 13.37 3.98 -13.06
C GLN A 52 13.79 5.17 -12.18
N VAL A 53 13.09 5.37 -11.06
CA VAL A 53 13.41 6.40 -10.06
C VAL A 53 14.78 6.20 -9.40
N LEU A 54 15.30 4.96 -9.39
CA LEU A 54 16.63 4.66 -8.87
C LEU A 54 17.70 4.76 -9.95
N ALA A 55 18.88 5.26 -9.59
CA ALA A 55 20.04 5.17 -10.46
C ALA A 55 20.41 3.69 -10.73
N PRO A 56 21.02 3.35 -11.88
CA PRO A 56 21.23 1.95 -12.28
C PRO A 56 21.95 1.07 -11.24
N ALA A 57 22.93 1.64 -10.52
CA ALA A 57 23.69 0.90 -9.51
C ALA A 57 22.86 0.57 -8.26
N GLU A 58 22.04 1.53 -7.80
CA GLU A 58 21.12 1.36 -6.67
C GLU A 58 19.99 0.40 -7.05
N ARG A 59 19.41 0.57 -8.25
CA ARG A 59 18.35 -0.28 -8.78
C ARG A 59 18.74 -1.76 -8.81
N ARG A 60 19.99 -2.06 -9.19
CA ARG A 60 20.51 -3.44 -9.19
C ARG A 60 20.67 -4.02 -7.78
N ARG A 61 20.88 -3.19 -6.77
CA ARG A 61 21.13 -3.58 -5.37
C ARG A 61 19.88 -3.48 -4.49
N ALA A 62 18.83 -2.83 -4.98
CA ALA A 62 17.56 -2.69 -4.29
C ALA A 62 17.04 -4.09 -3.91
N PRO A 63 16.49 -4.26 -2.71
CA PRO A 63 15.70 -5.44 -2.36
C PRO A 63 14.37 -5.47 -3.10
N ASP A 64 13.67 -6.60 -3.02
CA ASP A 64 12.37 -6.79 -3.67
C ASP A 64 11.32 -5.83 -3.10
N THR A 65 11.33 -5.61 -1.78
CA THR A 65 10.48 -4.63 -1.09
C THR A 65 10.60 -3.23 -1.68
N VAL A 66 11.85 -2.75 -1.83
CA VAL A 66 12.15 -1.44 -2.41
C VAL A 66 11.74 -1.37 -3.88
N ALA A 67 12.04 -2.41 -4.67
CA ALA A 67 11.69 -2.39 -6.08
C ALA A 67 10.18 -2.36 -6.30
N LEU A 68 9.42 -3.14 -5.54
CA LEU A 68 7.96 -3.16 -5.60
C LEU A 68 7.36 -1.81 -5.19
N ALA A 69 7.76 -1.30 -4.03
CA ALA A 69 7.21 -0.07 -3.47
C ALA A 69 7.44 1.12 -4.42
N LEU A 70 8.65 1.25 -4.96
CA LEU A 70 9.00 2.35 -5.87
C LEU A 70 8.31 2.23 -7.23
N GLU A 71 8.04 1.02 -7.71
CA GLU A 71 7.31 0.81 -8.97
C GLU A 71 5.88 1.37 -8.87
N VAL A 72 5.13 0.95 -7.84
CA VAL A 72 3.74 1.41 -7.66
C VAL A 72 3.69 2.87 -7.24
N ALA A 73 4.66 3.37 -6.45
CA ALA A 73 4.75 4.77 -6.08
C ALA A 73 4.92 5.66 -7.33
N ALA A 74 5.86 5.32 -8.21
CA ALA A 74 6.09 6.05 -9.45
C ALA A 74 4.85 6.00 -10.37
N ALA A 75 4.23 4.83 -10.52
CA ALA A 75 3.01 4.67 -11.31
C ALA A 75 1.84 5.50 -10.75
N SER A 76 1.69 5.55 -9.42
CA SER A 76 0.64 6.30 -8.75
C SER A 76 0.82 7.81 -8.94
N MET A 77 2.03 8.32 -8.72
CA MET A 77 2.33 9.75 -8.95
C MET A 77 2.13 10.17 -10.40
N ALA A 78 2.54 9.31 -11.35
CA ALA A 78 2.30 9.53 -12.77
C ALA A 78 0.80 9.56 -13.10
N GLY A 79 0.02 8.60 -12.57
CA GLY A 79 -1.44 8.55 -12.75
C GLY A 79 -2.18 9.74 -12.12
N ALA A 80 -1.70 10.23 -10.98
CA ALA A 80 -2.21 11.42 -10.31
C ALA A 80 -1.75 12.74 -10.98
N GLY A 81 -0.77 12.69 -11.89
CA GLY A 81 -0.21 13.89 -12.53
C GLY A 81 0.52 14.83 -11.57
N ARG A 82 1.09 14.29 -10.49
CA ARG A 82 1.72 15.08 -9.42
C ARG A 82 3.25 14.94 -9.44
N ASN A 83 3.94 15.99 -9.02
CA ASN A 83 5.39 15.96 -8.86
C ASN A 83 5.76 15.19 -7.57
N ALA A 84 6.49 14.10 -7.72
CA ALA A 84 6.90 13.24 -6.60
C ALA A 84 7.78 13.97 -5.56
N ALA A 85 8.50 15.02 -5.95
CA ALA A 85 9.36 15.79 -5.05
C ALA A 85 8.59 16.64 -4.01
N ASP A 86 7.30 16.88 -4.24
CA ASP A 86 6.50 17.84 -3.47
C ASP A 86 5.42 17.17 -2.59
N VAL A 87 5.26 15.85 -2.68
CA VAL A 87 4.12 15.14 -2.07
C VAL A 87 4.58 14.33 -0.85
N PRO A 88 4.07 14.63 0.36
CA PRO A 88 4.25 13.79 1.54
C PRO A 88 3.85 12.34 1.26
N CYS A 89 4.52 11.38 1.91
CA CYS A 89 4.27 9.97 1.65
C CYS A 89 4.22 9.10 2.90
N VAL A 90 3.35 8.09 2.86
CA VAL A 90 3.21 7.04 3.87
C VAL A 90 3.49 5.71 3.19
N PHE A 91 4.57 5.05 3.60
CA PHE A 91 4.93 3.71 3.14
C PHE A 91 4.55 2.68 4.19
N VAL A 92 4.00 1.57 3.75
CA VAL A 92 3.35 0.58 4.62
C VAL A 92 3.83 -0.81 4.24
N SER A 93 4.23 -1.57 5.25
CA SER A 93 4.54 -2.99 5.14
C SER A 93 4.24 -3.64 6.48
N ALA A 94 3.76 -4.88 6.48
CA ALA A 94 3.55 -5.59 7.73
C ALA A 94 4.87 -5.94 8.41
N HIS A 95 5.88 -6.30 7.62
CA HIS A 95 7.09 -6.94 8.13
C HIS A 95 8.41 -6.29 7.70
N GLY A 96 8.38 -5.31 6.79
CA GLY A 96 9.56 -4.81 6.13
C GLY A 96 10.22 -5.88 5.25
N ASP A 97 11.55 -5.85 5.17
CA ASP A 97 12.29 -6.81 4.35
C ASP A 97 12.63 -8.11 5.11
N LEU A 98 11.72 -9.07 5.01
CA LEU A 98 11.84 -10.39 5.64
C LEU A 98 13.09 -11.17 5.18
N SER A 99 13.47 -11.05 3.91
CA SER A 99 14.65 -11.73 3.37
C SER A 99 15.95 -11.18 3.93
N ILE A 100 16.02 -9.86 4.13
CA ILE A 100 17.15 -9.25 4.82
C ILE A 100 17.15 -9.64 6.28
N ASN A 101 16.01 -9.62 6.97
CA ASN A 101 15.95 -10.00 8.39
C ASN A 101 16.46 -11.43 8.62
N ASP A 102 16.07 -12.38 7.78
CA ASP A 102 16.59 -13.76 7.84
C ASP A 102 18.12 -13.81 7.63
N TYR A 103 18.64 -13.11 6.62
CA TYR A 103 20.08 -12.99 6.40
C TYR A 103 20.82 -12.40 7.61
N MET A 104 20.28 -11.34 8.21
CA MET A 104 20.88 -10.64 9.35
C MET A 104 20.96 -11.57 10.56
N CYS A 105 19.84 -12.23 10.91
CA CYS A 105 19.78 -13.15 12.04
C CYS A 105 20.68 -14.38 11.84
N SER A 106 20.66 -14.99 10.66
CA SER A 106 21.52 -16.15 10.35
C SER A 106 23.00 -15.79 10.38
N THR A 107 23.39 -14.63 9.85
CA THR A 107 24.78 -14.15 9.88
C THR A 107 25.23 -13.91 11.32
N LEU A 108 24.44 -13.19 12.13
CA LEU A 108 24.77 -12.92 13.53
C LEU A 108 24.90 -14.18 14.38
N ALA A 109 24.09 -15.22 14.08
CA ALA A 109 24.13 -16.49 14.80
C ALA A 109 25.35 -17.36 14.42
N THR A 110 25.92 -17.17 13.24
CA THR A 110 26.97 -18.06 12.69
C THR A 110 28.35 -17.40 12.65
N ASP A 111 28.46 -16.19 12.10
CA ASP A 111 29.68 -15.39 12.06
C ASP A 111 29.32 -13.88 12.07
N PRO A 112 29.20 -13.26 13.25
CA PRO A 112 28.76 -11.87 13.34
C PRO A 112 29.73 -10.86 12.72
N THR A 113 30.97 -11.25 12.41
CA THR A 113 31.99 -10.33 11.87
C THR A 113 31.83 -10.06 10.37
N VAL A 114 31.07 -10.88 9.65
CA VAL A 114 30.91 -10.78 8.18
C VAL A 114 29.64 -10.05 7.74
N LEU A 115 28.99 -9.32 8.65
CA LEU A 115 27.75 -8.61 8.37
C LEU A 115 27.92 -7.56 7.26
N SER A 116 27.12 -7.68 6.19
CA SER A 116 27.14 -6.72 5.08
C SER A 116 26.55 -5.36 5.48
N PRO A 117 27.29 -4.24 5.37
CA PRO A 117 26.77 -2.91 5.65
C PRO A 117 25.57 -2.54 4.77
N THR A 118 25.58 -2.96 3.50
CA THR A 118 24.48 -2.71 2.57
C THR A 118 23.20 -3.45 2.99
N ARG A 119 23.32 -4.70 3.45
CA ARG A 119 22.16 -5.46 3.95
C ARG A 119 21.63 -4.84 5.23
N PHE A 120 22.51 -4.41 6.13
CA PHE A 120 22.11 -3.70 7.35
C PHE A 120 21.36 -2.39 7.05
N HIS A 121 21.84 -1.56 6.12
CA HIS A 121 21.12 -0.34 5.76
C HIS A 121 19.72 -0.62 5.20
N ASN A 122 19.56 -1.73 4.49
CA ASN A 122 18.28 -2.14 3.93
C ASN A 122 17.39 -2.94 4.92
N SER A 123 17.83 -3.17 6.18
CA SER A 123 17.05 -3.92 7.18
C SER A 123 16.07 -3.05 7.96
N VAL A 124 16.21 -1.72 7.90
CA VAL A 124 15.29 -0.81 8.57
C VAL A 124 13.96 -0.76 7.81
N HIS A 125 12.85 -0.67 8.55
CA HIS A 125 11.51 -0.69 7.95
C HIS A 125 11.28 0.44 6.95
N ASN A 126 11.87 1.61 7.21
CA ASN A 126 11.78 2.79 6.37
C ASN A 126 12.74 2.79 5.16
N ALA A 127 13.41 1.68 4.84
CA ALA A 127 14.34 1.62 3.71
C ALA A 127 13.64 2.04 2.40
N ALA A 128 12.46 1.49 2.10
CA ALA A 128 11.74 1.80 0.86
C ALA A 128 11.39 3.29 0.72
N VAL A 129 10.86 3.92 1.79
CA VAL A 129 10.56 5.35 1.75
C VAL A 129 11.84 6.19 1.65
N GLY A 130 12.94 5.76 2.27
CA GLY A 130 14.24 6.41 2.11
C GLY A 130 14.75 6.38 0.67
N TYR A 131 14.65 5.24 -0.02
CA TYR A 131 14.98 5.15 -1.44
C TYR A 131 14.08 6.02 -2.31
N TRP A 132 12.78 6.09 -1.97
CA TRP A 132 11.83 6.94 -2.69
C TRP A 132 12.18 8.43 -2.56
N THR A 133 12.40 8.92 -1.34
CA THR A 133 12.70 10.34 -1.10
C THR A 133 14.05 10.75 -1.70
N ILE A 134 15.07 9.88 -1.61
CA ILE A 134 16.36 10.11 -2.28
C ILE A 134 16.20 10.13 -3.80
N GLY A 135 15.51 9.14 -4.37
CA GLY A 135 15.35 9.01 -5.83
C GLY A 135 14.50 10.11 -6.46
N THR A 136 13.56 10.68 -5.69
CA THR A 136 12.67 11.77 -6.15
C THR A 136 13.13 13.16 -5.73
N GLY A 137 14.10 13.25 -4.81
CA GLY A 137 14.46 14.51 -4.16
C GLY A 137 13.39 15.06 -3.22
N CYS A 138 12.44 14.24 -2.78
CA CYS A 138 11.34 14.67 -1.92
C CYS A 138 11.84 15.01 -0.51
N MET A 139 11.60 16.24 -0.08
CA MET A 139 11.95 16.76 1.25
C MET A 139 10.70 16.98 2.14
N ALA A 140 9.52 16.60 1.65
CA ALA A 140 8.28 16.63 2.41
C ALA A 140 8.25 15.53 3.49
N ALA A 141 7.23 15.55 4.35
CA ALA A 141 7.07 14.55 5.40
C ALA A 141 6.97 13.13 4.81
N SER A 142 7.68 12.18 5.45
CA SER A 142 7.72 10.79 5.00
C SER A 142 7.62 9.84 6.19
N ASN A 143 6.59 8.98 6.20
CA ASN A 143 6.35 8.02 7.28
C ASN A 143 6.48 6.58 6.79
N SER A 144 6.83 5.68 7.72
CA SER A 144 6.82 4.24 7.49
C SER A 144 6.01 3.56 8.60
N VAL A 145 4.94 2.86 8.23
CA VAL A 145 3.93 2.33 9.15
C VAL A 145 3.86 0.81 9.06
N SER A 146 3.74 0.17 10.23
CA SER A 146 3.42 -1.25 10.36
C SER A 146 2.41 -1.44 11.50
N ALA A 147 1.44 -2.31 11.27
CA ALA A 147 0.44 -2.75 12.23
C ALA A 147 0.10 -4.25 12.01
N TYR A 148 1.12 -5.05 11.68
CA TYR A 148 0.98 -6.47 11.34
C TYR A 148 -0.06 -6.68 10.22
N GLU A 149 -1.03 -7.59 10.34
CA GLU A 149 -2.07 -7.79 9.32
C GLU A 149 -2.88 -6.51 9.02
N ASN A 150 -3.02 -5.59 9.97
CA ASN A 150 -3.81 -4.37 9.81
C ASN A 150 -3.01 -3.20 9.19
N SER A 151 -1.79 -3.47 8.70
CA SER A 151 -0.87 -2.42 8.23
C SER A 151 -1.48 -1.53 7.16
N PHE A 152 -2.13 -2.11 6.14
CA PHE A 152 -2.76 -1.32 5.08
C PHE A 152 -3.82 -0.36 5.63
N ALA A 153 -4.67 -0.82 6.54
CA ALA A 153 -5.71 0.00 7.17
C ALA A 153 -5.10 1.14 8.00
N ALA A 154 -4.07 0.84 8.79
CA ALA A 154 -3.37 1.83 9.61
C ALA A 154 -2.67 2.90 8.75
N GLY A 155 -2.02 2.48 7.67
CA GLY A 155 -1.38 3.40 6.73
C GLY A 155 -2.37 4.27 5.96
N LEU A 156 -3.51 3.70 5.56
CA LEU A 156 -4.59 4.47 4.92
C LEU A 156 -5.18 5.52 5.88
N LEU A 157 -5.39 5.16 7.14
CA LEU A 157 -5.83 6.10 8.18
C LEU A 157 -4.80 7.22 8.37
N GLU A 158 -3.51 6.87 8.48
CA GLU A 158 -2.42 7.85 8.61
C GLU A 158 -2.41 8.85 7.44
N ALA A 159 -2.48 8.34 6.19
CA ALA A 159 -2.49 9.19 5.00
C ALA A 159 -3.76 10.07 4.92
N ALA A 160 -4.93 9.52 5.29
CA ALA A 160 -6.18 10.29 5.31
C ALA A 160 -6.17 11.39 6.38
N VAL A 161 -5.64 11.10 7.58
CA VAL A 161 -5.50 12.09 8.67
C VAL A 161 -4.53 13.19 8.26
N GLN A 162 -3.36 12.87 7.72
CA GLN A 162 -2.41 13.88 7.23
C GLN A 162 -3.03 14.75 6.13
N CYS A 163 -3.66 14.12 5.13
CA CYS A 163 -4.31 14.82 4.03
C CYS A 163 -5.38 15.80 4.53
N ALA A 164 -6.24 15.35 5.45
CA ALA A 164 -7.29 16.16 6.04
C ALA A 164 -6.76 17.27 6.96
N ALA A 165 -5.71 17.01 7.73
CA ALA A 165 -5.15 17.99 8.67
C ALA A 165 -4.37 19.10 7.94
N ASP A 166 -3.53 18.71 6.98
CA ASP A 166 -2.61 19.62 6.31
C ASP A 166 -3.19 20.21 5.02
N GLN A 167 -4.36 19.73 4.58
CA GLN A 167 -5.01 20.13 3.33
C GLN A 167 -4.04 19.99 2.14
N SER A 168 -3.30 18.88 2.11
CA SER A 168 -2.30 18.56 1.09
C SER A 168 -2.46 17.12 0.60
N PRO A 169 -2.17 16.83 -0.68
CA PRO A 169 -2.14 15.45 -1.16
C PRO A 169 -1.10 14.62 -0.38
N VAL A 170 -1.38 13.33 -0.18
CA VAL A 170 -0.48 12.35 0.44
C VAL A 170 -0.44 11.08 -0.41
N LEU A 171 0.76 10.63 -0.75
CA LEU A 171 0.98 9.33 -1.39
C LEU A 171 0.93 8.22 -0.35
N LEU A 172 0.08 7.22 -0.55
CA LEU A 172 0.07 5.98 0.21
C LEU A 172 0.67 4.86 -0.63
N VAL A 173 1.61 4.10 -0.06
CA VAL A 173 2.23 2.93 -0.70
C VAL A 173 2.19 1.74 0.24
N GLY A 174 1.57 0.65 -0.17
CA GLY A 174 1.56 -0.64 0.55
C GLY A 174 2.36 -1.68 -0.22
N TYR A 175 3.23 -2.43 0.45
CA TYR A 175 4.01 -3.50 -0.17
C TYR A 175 4.36 -4.58 0.84
N ASP A 176 4.37 -5.83 0.39
CA ASP A 176 4.95 -6.95 1.14
C ASP A 176 5.52 -8.01 0.17
N THR A 177 6.44 -8.80 0.69
CA THR A 177 7.22 -9.82 -0.02
C THR A 177 7.11 -11.18 0.69
N PRO A 178 7.44 -12.31 0.04
CA PRO A 178 7.32 -13.60 0.69
C PRO A 178 8.24 -13.72 1.91
N THR A 179 7.81 -14.50 2.88
CA THR A 179 8.68 -14.96 3.97
C THR A 179 9.71 -15.95 3.44
N VAL A 180 10.84 -16.03 4.15
CA VAL A 180 11.92 -16.97 3.86
C VAL A 180 12.48 -17.55 5.15
N GLY A 181 13.13 -18.70 5.06
CA GLY A 181 13.85 -19.30 6.18
C GLY A 181 12.94 -19.61 7.38
N PRO A 182 13.45 -19.50 8.62
CA PRO A 182 12.68 -19.78 9.84
C PRO A 182 11.47 -18.86 10.04
N LEU A 183 11.43 -17.68 9.40
CA LEU A 183 10.31 -16.74 9.56
C LEU A 183 9.00 -17.28 8.98
N THR A 184 9.06 -18.29 8.09
CA THR A 184 7.86 -18.97 7.56
C THR A 184 7.07 -19.72 8.64
N SER A 185 7.64 -19.94 9.84
CA SER A 185 6.92 -20.60 10.94
C SER A 185 6.08 -19.65 11.80
N VAL A 186 6.19 -18.33 11.60
CA VAL A 186 5.53 -17.31 12.44
C VAL A 186 4.69 -16.30 11.67
N THR A 187 4.89 -16.18 10.36
CA THR A 187 4.07 -15.32 9.48
C THR A 187 3.83 -16.01 8.14
N ASP A 188 2.61 -15.89 7.64
CA ASP A 188 2.19 -16.39 6.34
C ASP A 188 2.14 -15.22 5.35
N SER A 189 3.25 -15.03 4.63
CA SER A 189 3.34 -14.08 3.53
C SER A 189 3.98 -14.81 2.36
N GLN A 190 3.21 -14.93 1.30
CA GLN A 190 3.49 -15.57 0.05
C GLN A 190 3.55 -14.51 -1.04
N GLY A 191 4.44 -14.68 -2.02
CA GLY A 191 4.49 -13.84 -3.21
C GLY A 191 4.70 -12.33 -2.97
N LEU A 192 4.61 -11.61 -4.08
CA LEU A 192 4.89 -10.18 -4.17
C LEU A 192 3.57 -9.44 -4.45
N LEU A 193 3.22 -8.46 -3.61
CA LEU A 193 2.08 -7.58 -3.84
C LEU A 193 2.43 -6.17 -3.39
N ALA A 194 2.14 -5.19 -4.24
CA ALA A 194 2.23 -3.78 -3.92
C ALA A 194 1.08 -2.99 -4.51
N VAL A 195 0.69 -1.94 -3.81
CA VAL A 195 -0.38 -1.02 -4.16
C VAL A 195 0.03 0.40 -3.83
N ALA A 196 -0.49 1.38 -4.58
CA ALA A 196 -0.36 2.77 -4.20
C ALA A 196 -1.57 3.59 -4.68
N LEU A 197 -1.81 4.70 -4.01
CA LEU A 197 -2.79 5.71 -4.40
C LEU A 197 -2.41 7.06 -3.79
N VAL A 198 -2.87 8.14 -4.39
CA VAL A 198 -2.78 9.47 -3.80
C VAL A 198 -4.12 9.82 -3.17
N ILE A 199 -4.09 10.28 -1.92
CA ILE A 199 -5.25 10.85 -1.22
C ILE A 199 -5.13 12.36 -1.32
N ALA A 200 -6.15 13.02 -1.85
CA ALA A 200 -6.18 14.46 -2.07
C ALA A 200 -7.33 15.11 -1.27
N PRO A 201 -7.14 16.36 -0.77
CA PRO A 201 -8.18 17.08 -0.02
C PRO A 201 -9.24 17.69 -0.94
N GLU A 202 -8.92 17.91 -2.21
CA GLU A 202 -9.78 18.54 -3.20
C GLU A 202 -9.90 17.69 -4.46
N ARG A 203 -11.05 17.79 -5.14
CA ARG A 203 -11.30 17.15 -6.43
C ARG A 203 -10.43 17.80 -7.49
N THR A 204 -9.84 16.97 -8.36
CA THR A 204 -9.14 17.40 -9.57
C THR A 204 -9.67 16.64 -10.79
N GLU A 205 -9.18 16.99 -11.98
CA GLU A 205 -9.42 16.23 -13.21
C GLU A 205 -8.88 14.78 -13.16
N ARG A 206 -7.98 14.47 -12.22
CA ARG A 206 -7.35 13.14 -12.05
C ARG A 206 -8.05 12.30 -10.99
N THR A 207 -9.04 12.85 -10.30
CA THR A 207 -9.78 12.13 -9.27
C THR A 207 -10.57 10.97 -9.87
N VAL A 208 -10.36 9.78 -9.31
CA VAL A 208 -11.08 8.57 -9.71
C VAL A 208 -12.27 8.27 -8.80
N ALA A 209 -12.23 8.68 -7.54
CA ALA A 209 -13.30 8.46 -6.58
C ALA A 209 -13.28 9.52 -5.47
N ALA A 210 -14.46 9.86 -4.93
CA ALA A 210 -14.56 10.49 -3.62
C ALA A 210 -14.57 9.41 -2.54
N LEU A 211 -13.99 9.73 -1.38
CA LEU A 211 -13.80 8.84 -0.24
C LEU A 211 -14.31 9.52 1.02
N ASP A 212 -15.43 9.04 1.55
CA ASP A 212 -15.77 9.30 2.94
C ASP A 212 -15.15 8.21 3.81
N TRP A 213 -14.63 8.61 4.97
CA TRP A 213 -13.94 7.70 5.87
C TRP A 213 -14.36 7.98 7.31
N SER A 214 -14.24 6.98 8.18
CA SER A 214 -14.41 7.18 9.62
C SER A 214 -13.79 6.03 10.40
N VAL A 215 -13.38 6.31 11.63
CA VAL A 215 -13.06 5.26 12.60
C VAL A 215 -14.33 4.92 13.36
N GLN A 216 -14.64 3.63 13.44
CA GLN A 216 -15.81 3.11 14.13
C GLN A 216 -15.42 1.91 14.99
N ASP A 217 -16.29 1.55 15.93
CA ASP A 217 -16.16 0.27 16.63
C ASP A 217 -16.14 -0.87 15.61
N ASN A 218 -15.24 -1.83 15.80
CA ASN A 218 -15.04 -2.92 14.86
C ASN A 218 -16.36 -3.68 14.65
N GLY A 219 -17.13 -3.94 15.71
CA GLY A 219 -18.46 -4.55 15.61
C GLY A 219 -18.49 -5.92 14.90
N GLY A 220 -17.34 -6.58 14.77
CA GLY A 220 -17.17 -7.79 13.95
C GLY A 220 -16.87 -7.53 12.47
N SER A 221 -16.50 -6.30 12.09
CA SER A 221 -16.07 -5.95 10.74
C SER A 221 -14.85 -6.79 10.37
N THR A 222 -14.97 -7.46 9.23
CA THR A 222 -13.88 -8.20 8.61
C THR A 222 -13.48 -7.49 7.33
N VAL A 223 -12.25 -7.72 6.89
CA VAL A 223 -11.84 -7.33 5.53
C VAL A 223 -12.83 -7.95 4.53
N PRO A 224 -13.36 -7.19 3.56
CA PRO A 224 -14.30 -7.74 2.60
C PRO A 224 -13.67 -8.89 1.82
N ALA A 225 -14.44 -9.95 1.60
CA ALA A 225 -14.00 -11.06 0.76
C ALA A 225 -13.83 -10.58 -0.70
N PRO A 226 -12.74 -10.97 -1.38
CA PRO A 226 -12.55 -10.64 -2.78
C PRO A 226 -13.69 -11.15 -3.68
N LEU A 227 -14.10 -10.33 -4.64
CA LEU A 227 -15.27 -10.58 -5.49
C LEU A 227 -14.88 -11.31 -6.79
N SER A 228 -13.87 -10.80 -7.49
CA SER A 228 -13.37 -11.35 -8.74
C SER A 228 -12.49 -12.57 -8.53
N ASP A 229 -12.47 -13.47 -9.52
CA ASP A 229 -11.60 -14.65 -9.45
C ASP A 229 -10.12 -14.27 -9.41
N ALA A 230 -9.74 -13.19 -10.11
CA ALA A 230 -8.39 -12.63 -10.04
C ALA A 230 -8.02 -12.20 -8.60
N ALA A 231 -8.87 -11.43 -7.92
CA ALA A 231 -8.60 -11.00 -6.55
C ALA A 231 -8.63 -12.17 -5.55
N LYS A 232 -9.48 -13.19 -5.76
CA LYS A 232 -9.47 -14.41 -4.93
C LYS A 232 -8.14 -15.14 -4.97
N THR A 233 -7.42 -15.13 -6.10
CA THR A 233 -6.07 -15.72 -6.17
C THR A 233 -5.05 -15.01 -5.28
N LEU A 234 -5.34 -13.78 -4.86
CA LEU A 234 -4.46 -12.92 -4.06
C LEU A 234 -4.94 -12.80 -2.60
N ALA A 235 -6.10 -13.35 -2.24
CA ALA A 235 -6.75 -13.12 -0.94
C ALA A 235 -5.88 -13.47 0.28
N HIS A 236 -4.99 -14.45 0.11
CA HIS A 236 -4.09 -14.96 1.14
C HIS A 236 -2.63 -14.87 0.70
N ILE A 237 -2.32 -13.97 -0.25
CA ILE A 237 -0.95 -13.82 -0.74
C ILE A 237 -0.09 -13.27 0.39
N ASN A 238 -0.40 -12.11 0.94
CA ASN A 238 0.33 -11.51 2.05
C ASN A 238 -0.55 -10.47 2.76
N PRO A 239 -0.08 -9.82 3.85
CA PRO A 239 -0.89 -8.85 4.59
C PRO A 239 -1.42 -7.67 3.75
N MET A 240 -0.75 -7.31 2.64
CA MET A 240 -1.24 -6.27 1.73
C MET A 240 -2.47 -6.69 0.92
N ALA A 241 -2.89 -7.96 0.97
CA ALA A 241 -4.15 -8.43 0.41
C ALA A 241 -5.38 -7.71 1.00
N HIS A 242 -5.25 -7.11 2.20
CA HIS A 242 -6.28 -6.25 2.78
C HIS A 242 -6.62 -5.02 1.94
N ALA A 243 -5.75 -4.63 0.99
CA ALA A 243 -6.04 -3.59 0.01
C ALA A 243 -7.01 -4.04 -1.10
N LEU A 244 -7.16 -5.34 -1.35
CA LEU A 244 -7.88 -5.87 -2.51
C LEU A 244 -9.33 -5.37 -2.58
N GLY A 245 -10.05 -5.35 -1.46
CA GLY A 245 -11.43 -4.87 -1.42
C GLY A 245 -11.57 -3.42 -1.88
N LEU A 246 -10.61 -2.55 -1.51
CA LEU A 246 -10.57 -1.16 -1.97
C LEU A 246 -10.27 -1.08 -3.47
N PHE A 247 -9.25 -1.81 -3.94
CA PHE A 247 -8.87 -1.77 -5.35
C PHE A 247 -9.93 -2.41 -6.27
N GLU A 248 -10.62 -3.47 -5.85
CA GLU A 248 -11.77 -4.00 -6.60
C GLU A 248 -12.91 -2.99 -6.69
N ALA A 249 -13.22 -2.31 -5.58
CA ALA A 249 -14.26 -1.27 -5.58
C ALA A 249 -13.87 -0.08 -6.47
N LEU A 250 -12.60 0.33 -6.48
CA LEU A 250 -12.08 1.34 -7.42
C LEU A 250 -12.10 0.88 -8.88
N ALA A 251 -11.88 -0.41 -9.15
CA ALA A 251 -11.93 -0.94 -10.51
C ALA A 251 -13.35 -0.92 -11.09
N ARG A 252 -14.36 -1.18 -10.25
CA ARG A 252 -15.77 -1.26 -10.64
C ARG A 252 -16.48 0.09 -10.60
N LEU A 253 -16.23 0.87 -9.54
CA LEU A 253 -16.87 2.16 -9.23
C LEU A 253 -18.36 2.15 -9.57
N GLU A 254 -19.13 1.35 -8.85
CA GLU A 254 -20.59 1.32 -8.96
C GLU A 254 -21.19 2.64 -8.44
N ASP A 255 -22.46 2.93 -8.76
CA ASP A 255 -23.12 4.18 -8.38
C ASP A 255 -23.25 4.37 -6.85
N ASP A 256 -23.35 3.26 -6.11
CA ASP A 256 -23.47 3.22 -4.64
C ASP A 256 -22.84 1.92 -4.10
N PRO A 257 -21.50 1.80 -4.11
CA PRO A 257 -20.84 0.58 -3.67
C PRO A 257 -21.06 0.38 -2.17
N PRO A 258 -21.16 -0.87 -1.68
CA PRO A 258 -21.23 -1.12 -0.26
C PRO A 258 -19.97 -0.57 0.42
N PRO A 259 -20.09 -0.12 1.67
CA PRO A 259 -18.95 0.37 2.42
C PRO A 259 -17.90 -0.72 2.67
N ILE A 260 -16.64 -0.32 2.71
CA ILE A 260 -15.51 -1.20 2.99
C ILE A 260 -15.10 -1.00 4.45
N GLY A 261 -15.02 -2.08 5.21
CA GLY A 261 -14.49 -2.08 6.57
C GLY A 261 -13.09 -2.69 6.62
N LEU A 262 -12.11 -1.96 7.12
CA LEU A 262 -10.75 -2.44 7.30
C LEU A 262 -10.42 -2.46 8.80
N PRO A 263 -10.14 -3.62 9.42
CA PRO A 263 -9.77 -3.67 10.84
C PRO A 263 -8.52 -2.84 11.13
N LEU A 264 -8.57 -2.03 12.19
CA LEU A 264 -7.40 -1.29 12.73
C LEU A 264 -6.86 -2.00 13.98
N SER A 265 -7.75 -2.54 14.81
CA SER A 265 -7.43 -3.28 16.02
C SER A 265 -8.53 -4.31 16.32
N SER A 266 -8.46 -4.97 17.48
CA SER A 266 -9.54 -5.83 17.97
C SER A 266 -10.86 -5.08 18.22
N THR A 267 -10.79 -3.77 18.43
CA THR A 267 -11.94 -2.94 18.83
C THR A 267 -12.30 -1.87 17.81
N LEU A 268 -11.41 -1.52 16.86
CA LEU A 268 -11.64 -0.46 15.89
C LEU A 268 -11.52 -0.95 14.44
N SER A 269 -12.33 -0.37 13.56
CA SER A 269 -12.21 -0.50 12.11
C SER A 269 -12.24 0.87 11.43
N LEU A 270 -11.50 0.97 10.32
CA LEU A 270 -11.60 2.05 9.36
C LEU A 270 -12.72 1.72 8.38
N ARG A 271 -13.78 2.52 8.40
CA ARG A 271 -14.86 2.46 7.42
C ARG A 271 -14.55 3.40 6.27
N LEU A 272 -14.74 2.91 5.05
CA LEU A 272 -14.60 3.67 3.81
C LEU A 272 -15.92 3.58 3.03
N GLN A 273 -16.34 4.71 2.46
CA GLN A 273 -17.44 4.78 1.50
C GLN A 273 -16.92 5.48 0.24
N LEU A 274 -16.81 4.71 -0.85
CA LEU A 274 -16.47 5.27 -2.15
C LEU A 274 -17.72 5.83 -2.81
N ARG A 275 -17.54 6.93 -3.54
CA ARG A 275 -18.56 7.53 -4.40
C ARG A 275 -17.94 7.89 -5.74
N GLN A 276 -18.72 7.68 -6.81
CA GLN A 276 -18.33 8.20 -8.12
C GLN A 276 -18.21 9.72 -8.06
N VAL A 277 -17.24 10.23 -8.81
CA VAL A 277 -17.08 11.66 -9.03
C VAL A 277 -18.07 12.07 -10.11
N ARG A 278 -19.24 12.59 -9.73
CA ARG A 278 -20.20 13.14 -10.69
C ARG A 278 -19.73 14.53 -11.14
N ASP A 279 -19.92 14.83 -12.41
CA ASP A 279 -19.69 16.17 -12.96
C ASP A 279 -20.59 17.23 -12.32
#